data_AF-A0A6I0EM94-F1
#
_entry.id   AF-A0A6I0EM94-F1
#
_cell.length_a   1.000
_cell.length_b   1.000
_cell.length_c   1.000
_cell.angle_alpha   90.00
_cell.angle_beta   90.00
_cell.angle_gamma   90.00
#
_symmetry.space_group_name_H-M   'P 1'
#
loop_
_entity.id
_entity.type
_entity.pdbx_description
1 polymer ?
#
loop_
_entity_poly.entity_id
_entity_poly.type
_entity_poly.pdbx_seq_one_letter_code
_entity_poly.pdbx_strand_id
1 'polypeptide(L)' 'MPQVVAAVLIGAGLLAGMKWLAKEMARAAAATRAAHEQMSRNNPLQSVPKDLGSLEWDAEAGVYRPSDGRNA' A
#
# COMPACT_ATOMS: atom_id res chain seq x y z
N MET A 1 -46.45 -19.71 -2.28
CA MET A 1 -45.06 -19.93 -1.81
C MET A 1 -44.38 -18.60 -1.45
N PRO A 2 -44.87 -17.87 -0.43
CA PRO A 2 -44.39 -16.52 -0.10
C PRO A 2 -42.94 -16.48 0.43
N GLN A 3 -42.53 -17.54 1.13
CA GLN A 3 -41.17 -17.71 1.67
C GLN A 3 -40.05 -17.66 0.62
N VAL A 4 -40.31 -18.17 -0.59
CA VAL A 4 -39.32 -18.17 -1.68
C VAL A 4 -39.09 -16.74 -2.20
N VAL A 5 -40.16 -15.96 -2.31
CA VAL A 5 -40.08 -14.56 -2.74
C VAL A 5 -39.30 -13.72 -1.73
N ALA A 6 -39.55 -13.93 -0.43
CA ALA A 6 -38.80 -13.27 0.63
C ALA A 6 -37.30 -13.61 0.58
N ALA A 7 -36.96 -14.89 0.38
CA ALA A 7 -35.56 -15.32 0.27
C ALA A 7 -34.84 -14.69 -0.93
N VAL A 8 -35.50 -14.60 -2.08
CA VAL A 8 -34.95 -13.97 -3.28
C VAL A 8 -34.73 -12.46 -3.07
N LEU A 9 -35.67 -11.77 -2.44
CA LEU A 9 -35.54 -10.33 -2.14
C LEU A 9 -34.40 -10.06 -1.15
N ILE A 10 -34.25 -10.88 -0.11
CA ILE A 10 -33.16 -10.77 0.86
C ILE A 10 -31.81 -11.02 0.17
N GLY A 11 -31.70 -12.08 -0.63
CA GLY A 11 -30.48 -12.40 -1.37
C GLY A 11 -30.08 -11.30 -2.36
N ALA A 12 -31.06 -10.79 -3.12
CA ALA A 12 -30.83 -9.70 -4.07
C ALA A 12 -30.43 -8.39 -3.36
N GLY A 13 -31.06 -8.08 -2.23
CA GLY A 13 -30.74 -6.91 -1.41
C GLY A 13 -29.33 -6.96 -0.83
N LEU A 14 -28.89 -8.12 -0.32
CA LEU A 14 -27.54 -8.32 0.20
C LEU A 14 -26.48 -8.15 -0.90
N LEU A 15 -26.70 -8.76 -2.07
CA LEU A 15 -25.78 -8.65 -3.21
C LEU A 15 -25.66 -7.22 -3.72
N ALA A 16 -26.79 -6.53 -3.89
CA ALA A 16 -26.81 -5.14 -4.34
C ALA A 16 -26.17 -4.21 -3.29
N GLY A 17 -26.46 -4.42 -2.01
CA GLY A 17 -25.90 -3.65 -0.90
C GLY A 17 -24.39 -3.81 -0.77
N MET A 18 -23.89 -5.05 -0.81
CA MET A 18 -22.44 -5.31 -0.77
C MET A 18 -21.72 -4.71 -1.98
N LYS A 19 -22.30 -4.83 -3.18
CA LYS A 19 -21.69 -4.27 -4.40
C LYS A 19 -21.63 -2.75 -4.35
N TRP A 20 -22.66 -2.10 -3.81
CA TRP A 20 -22.67 -0.65 -3.64
C TRP A 20 -21.67 -0.19 -2.58
N LEU A 21 -21.61 -0.87 -1.43
CA LEU A 21 -20.67 -0.58 -0.36
C LEU A 21 -19.21 -0.77 -0.82
N ALA A 22 -18.92 -1.84 -1.56
CA ALA A 22 -17.59 -2.09 -2.14
C ALA A 22 -17.18 -0.99 -3.12
N LYS A 23 -18.12 -0.47 -3.92
CA LYS A 23 -17.86 0.64 -4.85
C LYS A 23 -17.50 1.93 -4.11
N GLU A 24 -18.15 2.20 -2.99
CA GLU A 24 -17.88 3.38 -2.18
C GLU A 24 -16.55 3.25 -1.41
N MET A 25 -16.26 2.06 -0.87
CA MET A 25 -14.95 1.78 -0.27
C MET A 25 -13.81 1.87 -1.28
N ALA A 26 -14.01 1.42 -2.52
CA ALA A 26 -13.01 1.56 -3.58
C ALA A 26 -12.74 3.04 -3.91
N ARG A 27 -13.76 3.90 -3.89
CA ARG A 27 -13.60 5.35 -4.06
C ARG A 27 -12.82 5.98 -2.92
N ALA A 28 -13.14 5.62 -1.69
CA ALA A 28 -12.40 6.08 -0.51
C ALA A 28 -10.94 5.60 -0.53
N ALA A 29 -10.69 4.34 -0.89
CA ALA A 29 -9.35 3.77 -1.00
C ALA A 29 -8.53 4.38 -2.15
N ALA A 30 -9.18 4.78 -3.25
CA ALA A 30 -8.50 5.49 -4.34
C ALA A 30 -8.00 6.87 -3.88
N ALA A 31 -8.80 7.59 -3.09
CA ALA A 31 -8.42 8.89 -2.55
C ALA A 31 -7.23 8.77 -1.57
N THR A 32 -7.24 7.75 -0.70
CA THR A 32 -6.12 7.52 0.24
C THR A 32 -4.84 7.07 -0.48
N ARG A 33 -4.95 6.23 -1.51
CA ARG A 33 -3.80 5.83 -2.34
C ARG A 33 -3.19 7.00 -3.09
N ALA A 34 -4.00 7.85 -3.70
CA ALA A 34 -3.51 9.04 -4.41
C ALA A 34 -2.77 10.00 -3.46
N ALA A 35 -3.30 10.21 -2.25
CA ALA A 35 -2.65 11.01 -1.22
C ALA A 35 -1.32 10.38 -0.76
N HIS A 36 -1.28 9.06 -0.57
CA HIS A 36 -0.06 8.36 -0.17
C HIS A 36 1.01 8.40 -1.26
N GLU A 37 0.61 8.23 -2.52
CA GLU A 37 1.50 8.29 -3.68
C GLU A 37 2.07 9.71 -3.91
N GLN A 38 1.26 10.75 -3.69
CA GLN A 38 1.75 12.13 -3.69
C GLN A 38 2.72 12.39 -2.53
N MET A 39 2.43 11.88 -1.34
CA MET A 39 3.33 12.01 -0.18
C MET A 39 4.67 11.31 -0.42
N SER A 40 4.66 10.10 -1.01
CA SER A 40 5.89 9.37 -1.34
C SER A 40 6.70 10.05 -2.43
N ARG A 41 6.04 10.54 -3.50
CA ARG A 41 6.71 11.26 -4.60
C ARG A 41 7.31 12.59 -4.14
N ASN A 42 6.67 13.26 -3.19
CA ASN A 42 7.13 14.54 -2.66
C ASN A 42 8.13 14.39 -1.50
N ASN A 43 8.58 13.18 -1.17
CA ASN A 43 9.62 13.00 -0.18
C ASN A 43 10.99 13.26 -0.81
N PRO A 44 11.64 14.42 -0.58
CA PRO A 44 12.95 14.72 -1.16
C PRO A 44 14.03 13.75 -0.67
N LEU A 45 13.81 13.02 0.44
CA LEU A 45 14.74 12.01 0.95
C LEU A 45 14.73 10.70 0.13
N GLN A 46 13.70 10.46 -0.71
CA GLN A 46 13.65 9.29 -1.60
C GLN A 46 14.24 9.57 -2.99
N SER A 47 14.25 10.82 -3.44
CA SER A 47 14.76 11.20 -4.78
C SER A 47 16.26 11.52 -4.79
N VAL A 48 16.87 11.74 -3.63
CA VAL A 48 18.33 11.86 -3.53
C VAL A 48 18.92 10.45 -3.56
N PRO A 49 19.78 10.11 -4.55
CA PRO A 49 20.52 8.86 -4.53
C PRO A 49 21.21 8.74 -3.17
N LYS A 50 20.85 7.71 -2.41
CA LYS A 50 21.48 7.44 -1.11
C LYS A 50 22.94 7.09 -1.39
N ASP A 51 23.82 8.08 -1.29
CA ASP A 51 25.25 7.81 -1.34
C ASP A 51 25.58 6.85 -0.19
N LEU A 52 26.11 5.68 -0.52
CA LEU A 52 26.47 4.65 0.45
C LEU A 52 27.93 4.81 0.90
N GLY A 53 28.70 5.71 0.30
CA GLY A 53 30.14 5.83 0.54
C GLY A 53 30.90 4.61 0.01
N SER A 54 32.13 4.42 0.51
CA SER A 54 32.91 3.24 0.18
C SER A 54 32.24 1.97 0.73
N LEU A 55 32.19 0.92 -0.09
CA LEU A 55 31.66 -0.38 0.34
C LEU A 55 32.83 -1.29 0.73
N GLU A 56 32.81 -1.78 1.96
CA GLU A 56 33.79 -2.72 2.48
C GLU A 56 33.19 -4.13 2.52
N TRP A 57 33.99 -5.13 2.15
CA TRP A 57 33.56 -6.52 2.18
C TRP A 57 33.53 -7.03 3.63
N ASP A 58 32.35 -7.44 4.10
CA ASP A 58 32.20 -8.14 5.38
C ASP A 58 32.21 -9.66 5.13
N ALA A 59 33.31 -10.31 5.54
CA ALA A 59 33.50 -11.75 5.37
C ALA A 59 32.62 -12.61 6.30
N GLU A 60 32.14 -12.06 7.43
CA GLU A 60 31.26 -12.77 8.36
C GLU A 60 29.83 -12.82 7.82
N ALA A 61 29.35 -11.71 7.27
CA ALA A 61 28.02 -11.62 6.69
C ALA A 61 27.96 -12.03 5.20
N GLY A 62 29.12 -12.14 4.54
CA GLY A 62 29.21 -12.47 3.11
C GLY A 62 28.60 -11.40 2.20
N VAL A 63 28.57 -10.14 2.65
CA VAL A 63 27.98 -9.01 1.92
C VAL A 63 28.86 -7.77 2.03
N TYR A 64 28.73 -6.85 1.08
CA TYR A 64 29.36 -5.53 1.17
C TYR A 64 28.56 -4.62 2.10
N ARG A 65 29.23 -3.98 3.06
CA ARG A 65 28.65 -2.98 3.97
C ARG A 65 29.20 -1.58 3.68
N PRO A 66 28.40 -0.52 3.86
CA PRO A 66 28.90 0.84 3.79
C PRO A 66 29.90 1.11 4.92
N SER A 67 31.06 1.67 4.58
CA SER A 67 32.05 2.14 5.55
C SER A 67 31.44 3.29 6.38
N ASP A 68 31.50 3.22 7.71
CA ASP A 68 30.86 4.14 8.66
C ASP A 68 31.50 5.56 8.70
N GLY A 69 32.12 6.01 7.61
CA GLY A 69 32.78 7.32 7.48
C GLY A 69 31.82 8.52 7.44
N ARG A 70 30.57 8.38 7.92
CA ARG A 70 29.55 9.44 7.94
C ARG A 70 29.26 10.00 9.35
N ASN A 71 29.94 9.52 10.39
CA ASN A 71 29.77 9.97 11.78
C ASN A 71 31.03 10.62 12.39
N ALA A 72 31.91 11.22 11.56
CA ALA A 72 33.03 12.05 12.01
C ALA A 72 32.87 13.49 11.52
#